data_AF-A0A9W9N9K0-F1
#
_entry.id   AF-A0A9W9N9K0-F1
#
_cell.length_a   1.000
_cell.length_b   1.000
_cell.length_c   1.000
_cell.angle_alpha   90.00
_cell.angle_beta   90.00
_cell.angle_gamma   90.00
#
_symmetry.space_group_name_H-M   'P 1'
#
loop_
_entity.id
_entity.type
_entity.pdbx_description
1 polymer ?
#
loop_
_entity_poly.entity_id
_entity_poly.type
_entity_poly.pdbx_seq_one_letter_code
_entity_poly.pdbx_strand_id
1 'polypeptide(L)'
;MALMLVVEQAVQMADDGLIAHPADTLDDMRERFLLYGVRAPFGWISRLRTYGKKIQNNTSSLGYIYWSDDEQTLSYKGLRLTMTDFQRFARTRVTLAQSDLEQLFLLHEDEERETVVPLLSLHQLQDNLTHNQRGWNFLHDRRNRDILTVNGERWLMDRLLQSDSLRGEFLEIRKHDIQVVWRLSAVDNYLQQVDRFLHWLLLLVHITGGQPIPWGGGG
;
A
#
# COMPACT_ATOMS: atom_id res chain seq x y z
N MET A 1 -44.40 13.82 -7.96
CA MET A 1 -45.51 12.87 -8.18
C MET A 1 -45.32 11.56 -7.42
N ALA A 2 -44.23 10.80 -7.59
CA ALA A 2 -44.06 9.50 -6.90
C ALA A 2 -44.05 9.57 -5.35
N LEU A 3 -43.39 10.55 -4.74
CA LEU A 3 -43.40 10.75 -3.27
C LEU A 3 -44.79 11.05 -2.70
N MET A 4 -45.62 11.77 -3.46
CA MET A 4 -46.95 12.16 -3.04
C MET A 4 -47.90 10.96 -3.02
N LEU A 5 -47.78 10.08 -4.02
CA LEU A 5 -48.51 8.81 -4.11
C LEU A 5 -48.15 7.84 -2.98
N VAL A 6 -46.88 7.79 -2.57
CA VAL A 6 -46.43 6.94 -1.46
C VAL A 6 -47.00 7.44 -0.12
N VAL A 7 -47.03 8.76 0.08
CA VAL A 7 -47.64 9.36 1.29
C VAL A 7 -49.16 9.17 1.28
N GLU A 8 -49.82 9.37 0.14
CA GLU A 8 -51.26 9.14 -0.02
C GLU A 8 -51.63 7.68 0.25
N GLN A 9 -50.85 6.72 -0.27
CA GLN A 9 -51.05 5.30 -0.02
C GLN A 9 -50.82 4.95 1.46
N ALA A 10 -49.80 5.51 2.11
CA ALA A 10 -49.56 5.28 3.54
C ALA A 10 -50.69 5.84 4.42
N VAL A 11 -51.24 7.00 4.08
CA VAL A 11 -52.40 7.60 4.75
C VAL A 11 -53.64 6.75 4.54
N GLN A 12 -53.89 6.29 3.32
CA GLN A 12 -55.05 5.45 3.00
C GLN A 12 -54.99 4.10 3.74
N MET A 13 -53.80 3.50 3.87
CA MET A 13 -53.62 2.26 4.66
C MET A 13 -53.86 2.47 6.16
N ALA A 14 -53.61 3.67 6.69
CA ALA A 14 -53.93 4.01 8.08
C ALA A 14 -55.44 4.24 8.26
N ASP A 15 -56.10 4.92 7.32
CA ASP A 15 -57.54 5.15 7.33
C ASP A 15 -58.34 3.85 7.20
N ASP A 16 -57.83 2.87 6.44
CA ASP A 16 -58.39 1.52 6.32
C ASP A 16 -58.13 0.63 7.55
N GLY A 17 -57.44 1.16 8.58
CA GLY A 17 -57.16 0.47 9.84
C GLY A 17 -56.12 -0.65 9.74
N LEU A 18 -55.39 -0.75 8.62
CA LEU A 18 -54.37 -1.78 8.40
C LEU A 18 -53.08 -1.50 9.20
N ILE A 19 -52.83 -0.23 9.53
CA ILE A 19 -51.61 0.24 10.21
C ILE A 19 -52.00 1.35 11.21
N ALA A 20 -51.35 1.38 12.37
CA ALA A 20 -51.69 2.35 13.43
C ALA A 20 -51.33 3.80 13.02
N HIS A 21 -50.17 4.00 12.40
CA HIS A 21 -49.72 5.31 11.95
C HIS A 21 -49.10 5.25 10.54
N PRO A 22 -49.42 6.20 9.65
CA PRO A 22 -48.85 6.24 8.29
C PRO A 22 -47.33 6.46 8.29
N ALA A 23 -46.79 7.01 9.38
CA ALA A 23 -45.35 7.17 9.59
C ALA A 23 -44.61 5.82 9.60
N ASP A 24 -45.23 4.76 10.11
CA ASP A 24 -44.60 3.44 10.21
C ASP A 24 -44.31 2.87 8.82
N THR A 25 -45.27 3.03 7.88
CA THR A 25 -45.10 2.61 6.48
C THR A 25 -44.03 3.41 5.75
N LEU A 26 -43.97 4.72 6.02
CA LEU A 26 -42.97 5.59 5.43
C LEU A 26 -41.57 5.27 5.95
N ASP A 27 -41.45 4.94 7.24
CA ASP A 27 -40.21 4.50 7.85
C ASP A 27 -39.76 3.15 7.30
N ASP A 28 -40.66 2.18 7.15
CA ASP A 28 -40.37 0.90 6.48
C ASP A 28 -39.87 1.09 5.04
N MET A 29 -40.51 1.97 4.27
CA MET A 29 -40.09 2.26 2.89
C MET A 29 -38.75 3.00 2.85
N ARG A 30 -38.51 3.92 3.79
CA ARG A 30 -37.21 4.60 3.94
C ARG A 30 -36.12 3.58 4.28
N GLU A 31 -36.37 2.69 5.21
CA GLU A 31 -35.43 1.64 5.61
C GLU A 31 -35.09 0.69 4.48
N ARG A 32 -36.10 0.30 3.71
CA ARG A 32 -35.95 -0.66 2.62
C ARG A 32 -35.28 -0.10 1.37
N PHE A 33 -35.47 1.18 1.05
CA PHE A 33 -35.05 1.72 -0.25
C PHE A 33 -34.13 2.92 -0.20
N LEU A 34 -34.12 3.70 0.89
CA LEU A 34 -33.44 5.00 0.95
C LEU A 34 -32.23 5.02 1.91
N LEU A 35 -32.10 4.03 2.79
CA LEU A 35 -30.94 3.95 3.70
C LEU A 35 -29.63 3.59 2.99
N TYR A 36 -28.55 4.14 3.54
CA TYR A 36 -27.18 3.88 3.10
C TYR A 36 -26.76 2.44 3.47
N GLY A 37 -26.27 1.68 2.50
CA GLY A 37 -25.83 0.28 2.71
C GLY A 37 -26.81 -0.80 2.23
N VAL A 38 -28.06 -0.42 1.95
CA VAL A 38 -29.06 -1.34 1.39
C VAL A 38 -28.78 -1.58 -0.10
N ARG A 39 -29.05 -2.79 -0.61
CA ARG A 39 -28.95 -3.14 -2.04
C ARG A 39 -30.11 -2.56 -2.86
N ALA A 40 -30.39 -1.27 -2.67
CA ALA A 40 -31.41 -0.50 -3.37
C ALA A 40 -30.77 0.51 -4.33
N PRO A 41 -31.49 0.97 -5.37
CA PRO A 41 -30.98 1.95 -6.34
C PRO A 41 -30.43 3.22 -5.69
N PHE A 42 -31.08 3.72 -4.63
CA PHE A 42 -30.64 4.92 -3.93
C PHE A 42 -29.32 4.72 -3.15
N GLY A 43 -29.13 3.54 -2.56
CA GLY A 43 -27.86 3.13 -1.96
C GLY A 43 -26.74 2.98 -2.98
N TRP A 44 -27.05 2.59 -4.22
CA TRP A 44 -26.08 2.58 -5.31
C TRP A 44 -25.73 3.99 -5.79
N ILE A 45 -26.72 4.87 -6.02
CA ILE A 45 -26.51 6.28 -6.41
C ILE A 45 -25.69 7.03 -5.36
N SER A 46 -25.98 6.84 -4.08
CA SER A 46 -25.23 7.47 -2.99
C SER A 46 -23.77 7.02 -2.95
N ARG A 47 -23.51 5.71 -3.18
CA ARG A 47 -22.14 5.20 -3.32
C ARG A 47 -21.44 5.78 -4.55
N LEU A 48 -22.14 5.90 -5.68
CA LEU A 48 -21.61 6.49 -6.90
C LEU A 48 -21.24 7.97 -6.68
N ARG A 49 -22.07 8.72 -5.95
CA ARG A 49 -21.80 10.12 -5.57
C ARG A 49 -20.57 10.23 -4.66
N THR A 50 -20.49 9.40 -3.61
CA THR A 50 -19.32 9.39 -2.71
C THR A 50 -18.05 9.01 -3.46
N TYR A 51 -18.14 8.04 -4.37
CA TYR A 51 -17.05 7.65 -5.26
C TYR A 51 -16.65 8.80 -6.21
N GLY A 52 -17.61 9.48 -6.84
CA GLY A 52 -17.37 10.65 -7.68
C GLY A 52 -16.72 11.81 -6.91
N LYS A 53 -17.14 12.05 -5.66
CA LYS A 53 -16.50 13.02 -4.76
C LYS A 53 -15.06 12.62 -4.41
N LYS A 54 -14.81 11.33 -4.19
CA LYS A 54 -13.46 10.79 -3.97
C LYS A 54 -12.57 10.96 -5.21
N ILE A 55 -13.10 10.67 -6.40
CA ILE A 55 -12.43 10.94 -7.67
C ILE A 55 -12.15 12.43 -7.78
N GLN A 56 -13.13 13.32 -7.65
CA GLN A 56 -12.93 14.76 -7.75
C GLN A 56 -11.84 15.29 -6.79
N ASN A 57 -11.79 14.77 -5.56
CA ASN A 57 -10.80 15.18 -4.58
C ASN A 57 -9.38 14.64 -4.87
N ASN A 58 -9.28 13.41 -5.38
CA ASN A 58 -8.03 12.70 -5.60
C ASN A 58 -7.48 12.81 -7.04
N THR A 59 -8.32 13.14 -8.00
CA THR A 59 -7.97 13.33 -9.41
C THR A 59 -7.68 14.81 -9.61
N SER A 60 -6.43 15.13 -9.91
CA SER A 60 -5.97 16.46 -10.29
C SER A 60 -6.80 16.95 -11.48
N SER A 61 -7.67 17.95 -11.30
CA SER A 61 -8.26 18.65 -12.44
C SER A 61 -7.19 19.50 -13.11
N LEU A 62 -7.23 19.59 -14.44
CA LEU A 62 -6.39 20.49 -15.24
C LEU A 62 -6.45 21.89 -14.62
N GLY A 63 -5.32 22.40 -14.10
CA GLY A 63 -5.22 23.72 -13.45
C GLY A 63 -4.65 23.75 -12.03
N TYR A 64 -4.46 22.60 -11.36
CA TYR A 64 -3.86 22.58 -10.01
C TYR A 64 -2.34 22.43 -9.97
N ILE A 65 -1.71 22.05 -11.08
CA ILE A 65 -0.26 21.88 -11.19
C ILE A 65 0.23 22.94 -12.16
N TYR A 66 1.02 23.89 -11.67
CA TYR A 66 1.71 24.87 -12.50
C TYR A 66 3.21 24.81 -12.28
N TRP A 67 3.95 24.91 -13.37
CA TRP A 67 5.38 25.15 -13.35
C TRP A 67 5.62 26.65 -13.52
N SER A 68 6.67 27.16 -12.89
CA SER A 68 7.19 28.50 -13.21
C SER A 68 7.76 28.51 -14.64
N ASP A 69 7.86 29.70 -15.24
CA ASP A 69 8.34 29.86 -16.62
C ASP A 69 9.77 29.36 -16.83
N ASP A 70 10.57 29.27 -15.76
CA ASP A 70 11.93 28.73 -15.73
C ASP A 70 11.99 27.21 -15.44
N GLU A 71 10.83 26.57 -15.30
CA GLU A 71 10.66 25.15 -14.97
C GLU A 71 11.32 24.74 -13.63
N GLN A 72 11.70 25.70 -12.78
CA GLN A 72 12.38 25.42 -11.51
C GLN A 72 11.44 25.21 -10.34
N THR A 73 10.19 25.68 -10.41
CA THR A 73 9.25 25.64 -9.29
C THR A 73 7.94 25.00 -9.70
N LEU A 74 7.64 23.85 -9.11
CA LEU A 74 6.35 23.20 -9.18
C LEU A 74 5.45 23.75 -8.08
N SER A 75 4.21 24.06 -8.43
CA SER A 75 3.22 24.45 -7.45
C SER A 75 1.95 23.63 -7.58
N TYR A 76 1.49 23.10 -6.45
CA TYR A 76 0.34 22.20 -6.35
C TYR A 76 -0.46 22.44 -5.08
N LYS A 77 -1.74 22.83 -5.20
CA LYS A 77 -2.67 23.00 -4.06
C LYS A 77 -2.07 23.76 -2.85
N GLY A 78 -1.31 24.83 -3.12
CA GLY A 78 -0.66 25.67 -2.10
C GLY A 78 0.76 25.21 -1.69
N LEU A 79 1.17 24.00 -2.07
CA LEU A 79 2.56 23.56 -1.98
C LEU A 79 3.36 24.21 -3.11
N ARG A 80 4.52 24.77 -2.78
CA ARG A 80 5.55 25.18 -3.74
C ARG A 80 6.79 24.35 -3.50
N LEU A 81 7.29 23.72 -4.54
CA LEU A 81 8.46 22.86 -4.52
C LEU A 81 9.42 23.32 -5.60
N THR A 82 10.62 23.70 -5.20
CA THR A 82 11.70 23.94 -6.17
C THR A 82 12.28 22.63 -6.66
N MET A 83 12.94 22.63 -7.82
CA MET A 83 13.70 21.48 -8.32
C MET A 83 14.80 21.07 -7.33
N THR A 84 15.41 22.05 -6.63
CA THR A 84 16.36 21.78 -5.54
C THR A 84 15.71 21.08 -4.35
N ASP A 85 14.48 21.44 -3.98
CA ASP A 85 13.75 20.74 -2.92
C ASP A 85 13.38 19.32 -3.34
N PHE A 86 12.99 19.13 -4.61
CA PHE A 86 12.70 17.81 -5.15
C PHE A 86 13.93 16.90 -5.18
N GLN A 87 15.08 17.40 -5.63
CA GLN A 87 16.34 16.67 -5.60
C GLN A 87 16.77 16.34 -4.16
N ARG A 88 16.61 17.29 -3.23
CA ARG A 88 16.87 17.06 -1.80
C ARG A 88 15.94 15.98 -1.25
N PHE A 89 14.65 16.06 -1.54
CA PHE A 89 13.66 15.05 -1.15
C PHE A 89 14.07 13.66 -1.63
N ALA A 90 14.41 13.51 -2.91
CA ALA A 90 14.84 12.23 -3.48
C ALA A 90 16.09 11.69 -2.77
N ARG A 91 17.13 12.53 -2.58
CA ARG A 91 18.36 12.16 -1.86
C ARG A 91 18.06 11.73 -0.42
N THR A 92 17.31 12.54 0.32
CA THR A 92 16.93 12.24 1.71
C THR A 92 16.15 10.92 1.79
N ARG A 93 15.21 10.70 0.86
CA ARG A 93 14.42 9.46 0.85
C ARG A 93 15.26 8.23 0.49
N VAL A 94 16.28 8.37 -0.37
CA VAL A 94 17.27 7.30 -0.62
C VAL A 94 18.06 6.98 0.65
N THR A 95 18.56 7.99 1.37
CA THR A 95 19.28 7.78 2.64
C THR A 95 18.39 7.09 3.67
N LEU A 96 17.14 7.55 3.84
CA LEU A 96 16.19 6.91 4.74
C LEU A 96 15.87 5.47 4.31
N ALA A 97 15.74 5.19 3.01
CA ALA A 97 15.52 3.84 2.52
C ALA A 97 16.73 2.92 2.80
N GLN A 98 17.97 3.42 2.75
CA GLN A 98 19.13 2.63 3.15
C GLN A 98 19.09 2.27 4.64
N SER A 99 18.71 3.21 5.50
CA SER A 99 18.54 2.96 6.93
C SER A 99 17.38 2.00 7.22
N ASP A 100 16.23 2.18 6.56
CA ASP A 100 15.09 1.25 6.66
C ASP A 100 15.52 -0.17 6.22
N LEU A 101 16.32 -0.29 5.15
CA LEU A 101 16.82 -1.57 4.66
C LEU A 101 17.77 -2.24 5.66
N GLU A 102 18.61 -1.47 6.35
CA GLU A 102 19.49 -1.99 7.40
C GLU A 102 18.69 -2.55 8.59
N GLN A 103 17.62 -1.86 8.98
CA GLN A 103 16.67 -2.36 9.99
C GLN A 103 16.00 -3.65 9.52
N LEU A 104 15.59 -3.74 8.26
CA LEU A 104 15.02 -4.96 7.68
C LEU A 104 16.01 -6.13 7.62
N PHE A 105 17.31 -5.84 7.52
CA PHE A 105 18.34 -6.86 7.64
C PHE A 105 18.62 -7.26 9.09
N LEU A 106 17.96 -6.65 10.08
CA LEU A 106 18.15 -6.92 11.51
C LEU A 106 19.59 -6.67 11.96
N LEU A 107 20.21 -5.61 11.43
CA LEU A 107 21.53 -5.14 11.85
C LEU A 107 21.43 -4.45 13.22
N HIS A 108 22.28 -4.85 14.16
CA HIS A 108 22.46 -4.12 15.41
C HIS A 108 23.42 -2.95 15.22
N GLU A 109 23.36 -1.95 16.11
CA GLU A 109 24.23 -0.75 16.04
C GLU A 109 25.73 -1.09 16.09
N ASP A 110 26.08 -2.23 16.69
CA ASP A 110 27.47 -2.71 16.82
C ASP A 110 27.96 -3.50 15.59
N GLU A 111 27.10 -3.78 14.61
CA GLU A 111 27.41 -4.60 13.45
C GLU A 111 27.64 -3.77 12.20
N GLU A 112 28.77 -4.01 11.52
CA GLU A 112 29.03 -3.41 10.22
C GLU A 112 28.24 -4.14 9.12
N ARG A 113 27.50 -3.37 8.31
CA ARG A 113 26.70 -3.89 7.20
C ARG A 113 27.49 -4.76 6.23
N GLU A 114 28.71 -4.36 5.89
CA GLU A 114 29.56 -5.09 4.93
C GLU A 114 30.01 -6.46 5.45
N THR A 115 30.08 -6.62 6.77
CA THR A 115 30.45 -7.88 7.40
C THR A 115 29.27 -8.85 7.46
N VAL A 116 28.05 -8.34 7.70
CA VAL A 116 26.89 -9.22 7.89
C VAL A 116 26.08 -9.43 6.63
N VAL A 117 25.87 -8.38 5.83
CA VAL A 117 25.05 -8.45 4.61
C VAL A 117 25.92 -8.97 3.46
N PRO A 118 25.54 -10.07 2.79
CA PRO A 118 26.28 -10.60 1.66
C PRO A 118 26.41 -9.57 0.55
N LEU A 119 27.62 -9.40 0.02
CA LEU A 119 27.85 -8.54 -1.13
C LEU A 119 27.19 -9.18 -2.37
N LEU A 120 26.19 -8.51 -2.92
CA LEU A 120 25.48 -8.94 -4.12
C LEU A 120 25.91 -8.12 -5.34
N SER A 121 26.47 -8.80 -6.34
CA SER A 121 26.75 -8.20 -7.65
C SER A 121 25.46 -8.04 -8.46
N LEU A 122 24.63 -7.06 -8.09
CA LEU A 122 23.30 -6.84 -8.68
C LEU A 122 23.33 -6.70 -10.22
N HIS A 123 24.41 -6.14 -10.77
CA HIS A 123 24.60 -5.98 -12.22
C HIS A 123 24.78 -7.31 -12.98
N GLN A 124 25.14 -8.39 -12.28
CA GLN A 124 25.32 -9.72 -12.88
C GLN A 124 24.08 -10.59 -12.74
N LEU A 125 23.17 -10.23 -11.82
CA LEU A 125 21.93 -10.95 -11.61
C LEU A 125 21.06 -10.87 -12.88
N GLN A 126 20.58 -12.03 -13.31
CA GLN A 126 19.69 -12.14 -14.45
C GLN A 126 18.32 -12.58 -13.98
N ASP A 127 17.28 -11.94 -14.51
CA ASP A 127 15.91 -12.41 -14.34
C ASP A 127 15.42 -13.04 -15.65
N ASN A 128 14.38 -13.86 -15.56
CA ASN A 128 13.71 -14.43 -16.71
C ASN A 128 12.23 -14.06 -16.73
N LEU A 129 11.93 -12.96 -17.42
CA LEU A 129 10.60 -12.37 -17.54
C LEU A 129 9.60 -13.26 -18.29
N THR A 130 10.02 -14.34 -18.96
CA THR A 130 9.10 -15.28 -19.60
C THR A 130 8.52 -16.30 -18.60
N HIS A 131 9.13 -16.44 -17.42
CA HIS A 131 8.67 -17.38 -16.40
C HIS A 131 7.61 -16.73 -15.50
N ASN A 132 6.35 -16.86 -15.91
CA ASN A 132 5.18 -16.35 -15.16
C ASN A 132 4.64 -17.34 -14.12
N GLN A 133 5.48 -18.25 -13.60
CA GLN A 133 5.05 -19.17 -12.55
C GLN A 133 4.90 -18.43 -11.23
N ARG A 134 3.81 -18.69 -10.52
CA ARG A 134 3.58 -18.11 -9.19
C ARG A 134 4.69 -18.58 -8.24
N GLY A 135 5.34 -17.63 -7.57
CA GLY A 135 6.45 -17.90 -6.67
C GLY A 135 7.82 -17.94 -7.34
N TRP A 136 7.89 -17.81 -8.68
CA TRP A 136 9.16 -17.63 -9.37
C TRP A 136 9.76 -16.26 -9.06
N ASN A 137 11.07 -16.23 -8.85
CA ASN A 137 11.88 -15.03 -8.67
C ASN A 137 13.32 -15.32 -9.13
N PHE A 138 14.17 -14.30 -9.16
CA PHE A 138 15.55 -14.42 -9.63
C PHE A 138 16.43 -15.40 -8.82
N LEU A 139 16.09 -15.73 -7.57
CA LEU A 139 16.85 -16.70 -6.75
C LEU A 139 16.77 -18.12 -7.33
N HIS A 140 15.70 -18.43 -8.08
CA HIS A 140 15.52 -19.74 -8.71
C HIS A 140 16.20 -19.85 -10.08
N ASP A 141 16.70 -18.75 -10.65
CA ASP A 141 17.39 -18.77 -11.93
C ASP A 141 18.74 -19.49 -11.80
N ARG A 142 18.96 -20.50 -12.64
CA ARG A 142 20.21 -21.28 -12.64
C ARG A 142 21.44 -20.40 -12.91
N ARG A 143 21.28 -19.32 -13.69
CA ARG A 143 22.36 -18.38 -14.03
C ARG A 143 22.86 -17.59 -12.82
N ASN A 144 22.01 -17.45 -11.78
CA ASN A 144 22.35 -16.71 -10.58
C ASN A 144 22.98 -17.57 -9.48
N ARG A 145 23.03 -18.90 -9.65
CA ARG A 145 23.53 -19.82 -8.61
C ARG A 145 24.99 -19.57 -8.25
N ASP A 146 25.82 -19.23 -9.22
CA ASP A 146 27.26 -18.97 -9.00
C ASP A 146 27.52 -17.54 -8.49
N ILE A 147 26.53 -16.65 -8.62
CA ILE A 147 26.60 -15.23 -8.20
C ILE A 147 26.13 -15.10 -6.74
N LEU A 148 25.11 -15.87 -6.36
CA LEU A 148 24.57 -15.88 -5.00
C LEU A 148 25.48 -16.70 -4.09
N THR A 149 26.32 -16.01 -3.31
CA THR A 149 27.25 -16.61 -2.35
C THR A 149 26.55 -17.25 -1.14
N VAL A 150 25.28 -16.91 -0.93
CA VAL A 150 24.44 -17.42 0.17
C VAL A 150 23.14 -18.01 -0.37
N ASN A 151 22.50 -18.85 0.44
CA ASN A 151 21.13 -19.26 0.17
C ASN A 151 20.17 -18.08 0.44
N GLY A 152 19.85 -17.32 -0.61
CA GLY A 152 19.05 -16.10 -0.51
C GLY A 152 17.67 -16.29 0.14
N GLU A 153 17.04 -17.46 0.00
CA GLU A 153 15.74 -17.76 0.62
C GLU A 153 15.82 -17.93 2.14
N ARG A 154 16.97 -18.37 2.65
CA ARG A 154 17.14 -18.73 4.07
C ARG A 154 18.07 -17.81 4.82
N TRP A 155 18.85 -16.97 4.14
CA TRP A 155 19.88 -16.15 4.76
C TRP A 155 19.39 -15.37 6.00
N LEU A 156 18.26 -14.67 5.90
CA LEU A 156 17.71 -13.90 7.03
C LEU A 156 17.24 -14.82 8.17
N MET A 157 16.65 -15.97 7.84
CA MET A 157 16.23 -16.95 8.83
C MET A 157 17.43 -17.59 9.53
N ASP A 158 18.46 -17.96 8.78
CA ASP A 158 19.70 -18.52 9.31
C ASP A 158 20.37 -17.51 10.26
N ARG A 159 20.40 -16.22 9.91
CA ARG A 159 20.88 -15.14 10.78
C ARG A 159 20.08 -15.05 12.08
N LEU A 160 18.75 -15.01 11.98
CA LEU A 160 17.86 -14.93 13.14
C LEU A 160 18.06 -16.11 14.09
N LEU A 161 18.27 -17.31 13.56
CA LEU A 161 18.48 -18.53 14.33
C LEU A 161 19.90 -18.64 14.93
N GLN A 162 20.91 -18.06 14.28
CA GLN A 162 22.30 -18.09 14.74
C GLN A 162 22.60 -17.02 15.80
N SER A 163 21.91 -15.88 15.78
CA SER A 163 22.12 -14.79 16.73
C SER A 163 21.29 -14.95 18.01
N ASP A 164 21.94 -14.99 19.17
CA ASP A 164 21.28 -15.07 20.47
C ASP A 164 20.36 -13.89 20.76
N SER A 165 20.75 -12.68 20.36
CA SER A 165 19.93 -11.47 20.57
C SER A 165 18.65 -11.51 19.74
N LEU A 166 18.77 -11.83 18.44
CA LEU A 166 17.62 -11.93 17.53
C LEU A 166 16.66 -13.05 17.93
N ARG A 167 17.19 -14.18 18.41
CA ARG A 167 16.35 -15.24 18.97
C ARG A 167 15.53 -14.74 20.16
N GLY A 168 16.10 -13.96 21.07
CA GLY A 168 15.36 -13.39 22.21
C GLY A 168 14.28 -12.38 21.82
N GLU A 169 14.44 -11.71 20.67
CA GLU A 169 13.48 -10.75 20.14
C GLU A 169 12.31 -11.43 19.41
N PHE A 170 12.61 -12.41 18.56
CA PHE A 170 11.64 -13.04 17.66
C PHE A 170 11.07 -14.37 18.15
N LEU A 171 11.75 -15.05 19.07
CA LEU A 171 11.34 -16.37 19.57
C LEU A 171 11.01 -16.31 21.06
N GLU A 172 10.04 -17.11 21.46
CA GLU A 172 9.63 -17.30 22.84
C GLU A 172 9.70 -18.80 23.18
N ILE A 173 10.43 -19.12 24.25
CA ILE A 173 10.51 -20.49 24.75
C ILE A 173 9.36 -20.69 25.74
N ARG A 174 8.37 -21.49 25.34
CA ARG A 174 7.26 -21.82 26.26
C ARG A 174 7.73 -22.82 27.31
N LYS A 175 7.75 -22.38 28.57
CA LYS A 175 8.26 -23.13 29.74
C LYS A 175 7.63 -24.51 29.95
N HIS A 176 6.45 -24.77 29.39
CA HIS A 176 5.71 -26.01 29.63
C HIS A 176 6.00 -27.12 28.61
N ASP A 177 6.51 -26.82 27.41
CA ASP A 177 6.65 -27.81 26.33
C ASP A 177 8.01 -27.81 25.61
N ILE A 178 8.97 -26.98 26.02
CA ILE A 178 10.26 -26.78 25.30
C ILE A 178 10.00 -26.55 23.79
N GLN A 179 8.90 -25.87 23.46
CA GLN A 179 8.57 -25.48 22.10
C GLN A 179 9.03 -24.05 21.88
N VAL A 180 9.85 -23.87 20.85
CA VAL A 180 10.26 -22.56 20.34
C VAL A 180 9.11 -22.04 19.48
N VAL A 181 8.45 -20.98 19.94
CA VAL A 181 7.31 -20.37 19.25
C VAL A 181 7.69 -18.97 18.80
N TRP A 182 7.25 -18.56 17.61
CA TRP A 182 7.43 -17.20 17.14
C TRP A 182 6.65 -16.21 17.99
N ARG A 183 7.31 -15.09 18.34
CA ARG A 183 6.64 -13.92 18.90
C ARG A 183 5.90 -13.21 17.77
N LEU A 184 4.60 -13.49 17.64
CA LEU A 184 3.77 -12.99 16.55
C LEU A 184 3.81 -11.46 16.44
N SER A 185 3.85 -10.74 17.56
CA SER A 185 3.95 -9.26 17.53
C SER A 185 5.24 -8.74 16.90
N ALA A 186 6.38 -9.43 17.10
CA ALA A 186 7.65 -9.05 16.49
C ALA A 186 7.64 -9.36 14.98
N VAL A 187 7.10 -10.52 14.60
CA VAL A 187 6.95 -10.91 13.20
C VAL A 187 6.00 -9.96 12.47
N ASP A 188 4.85 -9.63 13.05
CA ASP A 188 3.87 -8.70 12.47
C ASP A 188 4.47 -7.30 12.31
N ASN A 189 5.20 -6.81 13.31
CA ASN A 189 5.91 -5.53 13.21
C ASN A 189 6.95 -5.56 12.08
N TYR A 190 7.74 -6.63 11.97
CA TYR A 190 8.70 -6.79 10.88
C TYR A 190 8.02 -6.77 9.51
N LEU A 191 6.92 -7.52 9.33
CA LEU A 191 6.18 -7.54 8.06
C LEU A 191 5.57 -6.17 7.72
N GLN A 192 5.06 -5.44 8.71
CA GLN A 192 4.59 -4.06 8.51
C GLN A 192 5.72 -3.11 8.07
N GLN A 193 6.93 -3.29 8.61
CA GLN A 193 8.09 -2.52 8.19
C GLN A 193 8.50 -2.86 6.76
N VAL A 194 8.46 -4.13 6.37
CA VAL A 194 8.71 -4.58 4.98
C VAL A 194 7.70 -3.94 4.04
N ASP A 195 6.41 -4.00 4.36
CA ASP A 195 5.36 -3.37 3.54
C ASP A 195 5.61 -1.87 3.39
N ARG A 196 5.87 -1.17 4.50
CA ARG A 196 6.17 0.27 4.48
C ARG A 196 7.39 0.58 3.62
N PHE A 197 8.45 -0.21 3.73
CA PHE A 197 9.65 -0.06 2.91
C PHE A 197 9.36 -0.23 1.42
N LEU A 198 8.61 -1.27 1.04
CA LEU A 198 8.23 -1.53 -0.35
C LEU A 198 7.41 -0.40 -0.96
N HIS A 199 6.51 0.22 -0.20
CA HIS A 199 5.77 1.41 -0.65
C HIS A 199 6.71 2.57 -0.99
N TRP A 200 7.70 2.83 -0.15
CA TRP A 200 8.69 3.89 -0.39
C TRP A 200 9.67 3.53 -1.50
N LEU A 201 10.04 2.26 -1.62
CA LEU A 201 10.91 1.77 -2.69
C LEU A 201 10.24 1.95 -4.06
N LEU A 202 8.95 1.63 -4.17
CA LEU A 202 8.18 1.87 -5.40
C LEU A 202 8.21 3.35 -5.80
N LEU A 203 8.00 4.25 -4.84
CA LEU A 203 8.08 5.70 -5.09
C LEU A 203 9.49 6.10 -5.55
N LEU A 204 10.53 5.59 -4.88
CA LEU A 204 11.91 5.89 -5.24
C LEU A 204 12.25 5.41 -6.65
N VAL A 205 11.93 4.16 -7.00
CA VAL A 205 12.14 3.62 -8.35
C VAL A 205 11.40 4.47 -9.39
N HIS A 206 10.20 4.94 -9.09
CA HIS A 206 9.45 5.81 -9.99
C HIS A 206 10.11 7.19 -10.18
N ILE A 207 10.65 7.78 -9.11
CA ILE A 207 11.28 9.10 -9.16
C ILE A 207 12.69 9.05 -9.78
N THR A 208 13.46 8.01 -9.50
CA THR A 208 14.88 7.91 -9.92
C THR A 208 15.11 7.10 -11.19
N GLY A 209 14.18 6.21 -11.56
CA GLY A 209 14.28 5.35 -12.75
C GLY A 209 14.08 6.08 -14.09
N GLY A 210 13.76 7.37 -14.06
CA GLY A 210 13.38 8.15 -15.24
C GLY A 210 11.94 7.88 -15.68
N GLN A 211 11.32 8.85 -16.36
CA GLN A 211 10.07 8.58 -17.08
C GLN A 211 10.35 7.62 -18.24
N PRO A 212 9.45 6.66 -18.55
CA PRO A 212 9.53 5.95 -19.82
C PRO A 212 9.56 6.99 -20.94
N ILE A 213 10.57 6.87 -21.81
CA ILE A 213 10.72 7.72 -23.00
C ILE A 213 9.35 7.81 -23.68
N PRO A 214 8.78 9.01 -23.86
CA PRO A 214 7.55 9.14 -24.61
C PRO A 214 7.83 8.62 -26.01
N TRP A 215 7.19 7.52 -26.38
CA TRP A 215 7.08 7.08 -27.76
C TRP A 215 6.28 8.15 -28.50
N GLY A 216 6.99 9.15 -29.04
CA GLY A 216 6.40 10.35 -29.62
C GLY A 216 7.46 11.28 -30.19
N GLY A 217 8.38 10.73 -30.98
CA GLY A 217 9.33 11.48 -31.80
C GLY A 217 9.32 10.92 -33.21
N GLY A 218 8.20 11.13 -33.92
CA GLY A 218 8.04 10.81 -35.33
C GLY A 218 7.13 11.85 -35.95
N GLY A 219 7.74 12.82 -36.63
CA GLY A 219 7.10 13.94 -37.31
C GLY A 219 8.14 15.00 -37.66
#